data_AF-A0A7K4CH21-F1
#
_entry.id   AF-A0A7K4CH21-F1
#
_cell.length_a   1.000
_cell.length_b   1.000
_cell.length_c   1.000
_cell.angle_alpha   90.00
_cell.angle_beta   90.00
_cell.angle_gamma   90.00
#
_symmetry.space_group_name_H-M   'P 1'
#
loop_
_entity.id
_entity.type
_entity.pdbx_description
1 polymer ?
#
loop_
_entity_poly.entity_id
_entity_poly.type
_entity_poly.pdbx_seq_one_letter_code
_entity_poly.pdbx_strand_id
1 'polypeptide(L)'
;MPITVRPAGLLIALLLMISSAGVSEGKQLFLNVYVDDTSNKKTLIVGNVDDVSGLPFMNTSSERIYEENGQLYAVCESLLKDDAQGWVLNFPANGHYDEYHAVFYIPGNYEFSQINCTPGLEFLSSTYNGTLVLDVQGFDLTDPTVSLSYHSV
;
A
#
# COMPACT_ATOMS: atom_id res chain seq x y z
N MET A 1 -31.42 36.20 -50.27
CA MET A 1 -32.19 35.46 -49.23
C MET A 1 -33.15 34.53 -49.97
N PRO A 2 -33.19 33.22 -49.68
CA PRO A 2 -33.29 32.65 -48.33
C PRO A 2 -32.13 31.73 -47.92
N ILE A 3 -32.00 31.55 -46.61
CA ILE A 3 -31.05 30.65 -45.93
C ILE A 3 -31.81 29.33 -45.67
N THR A 4 -31.34 28.23 -46.25
CA THR A 4 -31.84 26.88 -45.95
C THR A 4 -31.00 26.30 -44.82
N VAL A 5 -31.59 26.19 -43.63
CA VAL A 5 -31.00 25.54 -42.47
C VAL A 5 -31.21 24.04 -42.62
N ARG A 6 -30.13 23.26 -42.83
CA ARG A 6 -30.18 21.78 -42.78
C ARG A 6 -30.00 21.35 -41.32
N PRO A 7 -30.82 20.42 -40.79
CA PRO A 7 -30.71 19.97 -39.41
C PRO A 7 -29.48 19.07 -39.26
N ALA A 8 -28.38 19.66 -38.77
CA ALA A 8 -27.26 18.94 -38.18
C ALA A 8 -27.67 18.53 -36.76
N GLY A 9 -28.15 17.31 -36.57
CA GLY A 9 -28.59 16.93 -35.24
C GLY A 9 -29.18 15.53 -35.15
N LEU A 10 -28.45 14.49 -35.56
CA LEU A 10 -28.83 13.13 -35.12
C LEU A 10 -27.68 12.11 -35.01
N LEU A 11 -26.42 12.48 -35.29
CA LEU A 11 -25.28 11.55 -35.17
C LEU A 11 -24.44 11.72 -33.89
N ILE A 12 -24.69 12.77 -33.10
CA ILE A 12 -23.93 13.01 -31.84
C ILE A 12 -24.57 12.29 -30.63
N ALA A 13 -25.80 11.80 -30.76
CA ALA A 13 -26.49 11.12 -29.66
C ALA A 13 -26.01 9.68 -29.40
N LEU A 14 -25.21 9.07 -30.29
CA LEU A 14 -24.76 7.68 -30.17
C LEU A 14 -23.41 7.50 -29.45
N LEU A 15 -22.72 8.59 -29.07
CA LEU A 15 -21.49 8.53 -28.26
C LEU A 15 -21.73 8.55 -26.75
N LEU A 16 -22.98 8.57 -26.28
CA LEU A 16 -23.30 8.62 -24.85
C LEU A 16 -23.49 7.24 -24.20
N MET A 17 -23.24 6.15 -24.93
CA MET A 17 -23.10 4.82 -24.32
C MET A 17 -21.65 4.64 -23.81
N ILE A 18 -21.16 5.60 -23.02
CA ILE A 18 -20.10 5.30 -22.07
C ILE A 18 -20.78 4.41 -21.04
N SER A 19 -20.58 3.11 -21.21
CA SER A 19 -20.83 2.15 -20.14
C SER A 19 -20.18 2.73 -18.90
N SER A 20 -20.97 3.14 -17.91
CA SER A 20 -20.47 3.21 -16.54
C SER A 20 -20.21 1.75 -16.13
N ALA A 21 -19.15 1.15 -16.67
CA ALA A 21 -18.41 0.15 -15.93
C ALA A 21 -18.14 0.86 -14.61
N GLY A 22 -18.73 0.34 -13.53
CA GLY A 22 -18.71 1.01 -12.24
C GLY A 22 -17.29 1.49 -12.01
N VAL A 23 -17.12 2.80 -11.85
CA VAL A 23 -15.89 3.34 -11.30
C VAL A 23 -15.81 2.67 -9.94
N SER A 24 -15.03 1.60 -9.84
CA SER A 24 -14.51 1.18 -8.56
C SER A 24 -13.83 2.44 -8.05
N GLU A 25 -14.34 3.05 -6.99
CA GLU A 25 -13.58 4.07 -6.27
C GLU A 25 -12.33 3.32 -5.77
N GLY A 26 -11.24 3.40 -6.55
CA GLY A 26 -10.01 2.74 -6.20
C GLY A 26 -9.47 3.40 -4.95
N LYS A 27 -8.95 2.56 -4.06
CA LYS A 27 -8.52 2.98 -2.73
C LYS A 27 -7.13 3.58 -2.80
N GLN A 28 -6.83 4.44 -1.86
CA GLN A 28 -5.49 4.96 -1.64
C GLN A 28 -4.88 4.37 -0.37
N LEU A 29 -3.57 4.13 -0.43
CA LEU A 29 -2.76 3.68 0.70
C LEU A 29 -1.43 4.44 0.69
N PHE A 30 -1.18 5.22 1.74
CA PHE A 30 0.05 5.96 1.98
C PHE A 30 0.51 5.72 3.41
N LEU A 31 1.28 4.66 3.64
CA LEU A 31 1.63 4.20 4.99
C LEU A 31 3.14 4.16 5.22
N ASN A 32 3.57 4.62 6.38
CA ASN A 32 4.91 4.38 6.90
C ASN A 32 4.84 3.28 7.95
N VAL A 33 5.76 2.32 7.86
CA VAL A 33 5.87 1.18 8.76
C VAL A 33 7.24 1.23 9.43
N TYR A 34 7.25 1.46 10.74
CA TYR A 34 8.45 1.52 11.56
C TYR A 34 8.55 0.23 12.36
N VAL A 35 9.63 -0.53 12.15
CA VAL A 35 9.94 -1.69 12.98
C VAL A 35 10.59 -1.23 14.27
N ASP A 36 10.12 -1.73 15.40
CA ASP A 36 10.72 -1.49 16.70
C ASP A 36 12.08 -2.21 16.80
N ASP A 37 13.06 -1.56 17.43
CA ASP A 37 14.39 -2.15 17.61
C ASP A 37 14.46 -3.12 18.81
N THR A 38 13.43 -3.13 19.67
CA THR A 38 13.38 -3.97 20.88
C THR A 38 13.20 -5.47 20.60
N SER A 39 13.34 -6.31 21.63
CA SER A 39 13.19 -7.76 21.55
C SER A 39 11.79 -8.24 21.15
N ASN A 40 10.77 -7.38 21.29
CA ASN A 40 9.38 -7.74 21.00
C ASN A 40 8.98 -7.43 19.55
N LYS A 41 9.87 -6.77 18.79
CA LYS A 41 9.76 -6.47 17.34
C LYS A 41 8.32 -6.19 16.89
N LYS A 42 7.69 -5.19 17.50
CA LYS A 42 6.41 -4.65 17.05
C LYS A 42 6.64 -3.72 15.86
N THR A 43 5.57 -3.39 15.14
CA THR A 43 5.58 -2.38 14.09
C THR A 43 4.63 -1.25 14.43
N LEU A 44 5.08 -0.01 14.28
CA LEU A 44 4.23 1.18 14.27
C LEU A 44 3.87 1.52 12.82
N ILE A 45 2.59 1.68 12.54
CA ILE A 45 2.05 1.99 11.22
C ILE A 45 1.36 3.35 11.29
N VAL A 46 1.77 4.28 10.44
CA VAL A 46 1.24 5.66 10.43
C VAL A 46 1.08 6.15 9.00
N GLY A 47 -0.07 6.73 8.68
CA GLY A 47 -0.31 7.35 7.39
C GLY A 47 -1.78 7.41 7.02
N ASN A 48 -2.09 7.52 5.74
CA ASN A 48 -3.47 7.57 5.26
C ASN A 48 -3.84 6.27 4.54
N VAL A 49 -5.05 5.78 4.77
CA VAL A 49 -5.61 4.62 4.08
C VAL A 49 -7.12 4.75 4.01
N ASP A 50 -7.69 4.50 2.82
CA ASP A 50 -9.13 4.65 2.61
C ASP A 50 -9.95 3.51 3.23
N ASP A 51 -9.37 2.31 3.34
CA ASP A 51 -10.04 1.14 3.89
C ASP A 51 -9.09 0.30 4.75
N VAL A 52 -9.10 0.55 6.06
CA VAL A 52 -8.33 -0.23 7.05
C VAL A 52 -8.75 -1.70 7.06
N SER A 53 -10.00 -2.04 6.69
CA SER A 53 -10.44 -3.44 6.62
C SER A 53 -9.74 -4.24 5.52
N GLY A 54 -9.16 -3.54 4.53
CA GLY A 54 -8.26 -4.09 3.53
C GLY A 54 -6.90 -4.54 4.09
N LEU A 55 -6.56 -4.23 5.34
CA LEU A 55 -5.29 -4.60 5.96
C LEU A 55 -5.46 -5.81 6.89
N PRO A 56 -5.31 -7.06 6.41
CA PRO A 56 -5.68 -8.25 7.17
C PRO A 56 -4.84 -8.45 8.45
N PHE A 57 -3.62 -7.89 8.51
CA PHE A 57 -2.76 -7.93 9.69
C PHE A 57 -3.31 -7.09 10.86
N MET A 58 -4.22 -6.14 10.61
CA MET A 58 -4.89 -5.36 11.65
C MET A 58 -5.90 -6.21 12.43
N ASN A 59 -6.53 -7.19 11.80
CA ASN A 59 -7.58 -8.01 12.43
C ASN A 59 -7.04 -9.04 13.43
N THR A 60 -5.73 -9.30 13.45
CA THR A 60 -5.17 -10.43 14.18
C THR A 60 -4.51 -10.06 15.50
N SER A 61 -3.86 -8.90 15.60
CA SER A 61 -2.94 -8.61 16.72
C SER A 61 -2.59 -7.13 16.89
N SER A 62 -3.50 -6.21 16.54
CA SER A 62 -3.26 -4.78 16.78
C SER A 62 -3.60 -4.42 18.24
N GLU A 63 -2.62 -3.95 19.02
CA GLU A 63 -2.87 -3.55 20.40
C GLU A 63 -3.59 -2.20 20.51
N ARG A 64 -3.31 -1.31 19.55
CA ARG A 64 -3.84 0.05 19.54
C ARG A 64 -4.05 0.47 18.09
N ILE A 65 -5.26 0.90 17.77
CA ILE A 65 -5.62 1.52 16.49
C ILE A 65 -6.31 2.83 16.83
N TYR A 66 -5.82 3.89 16.23
CA TYR A 66 -6.55 5.14 16.07
C TYR A 66 -6.78 5.36 14.58
N GLU A 67 -8.04 5.60 14.23
CA GLU A 67 -8.46 5.90 12.88
C GLU A 67 -9.41 7.08 12.92
N GLU A 68 -9.07 8.16 12.21
CA GLU A 68 -9.95 9.32 12.06
C GLU A 68 -9.73 9.95 10.68
N ASN A 69 -10.81 10.09 9.90
CA ASN A 69 -10.77 10.72 8.57
C ASN A 69 -9.68 10.14 7.63
N GLY A 70 -9.52 8.82 7.60
CA GLY A 70 -8.52 8.12 6.76
C GLY A 70 -7.11 8.09 7.35
N GLN A 71 -6.82 8.85 8.41
CA GLN A 71 -5.54 8.79 9.10
C GLN A 71 -5.50 7.57 10.02
N LEU A 72 -4.51 6.70 9.81
CA LEU A 72 -4.21 5.54 10.63
C LEU A 72 -3.00 5.79 11.54
N TYR A 73 -3.12 5.36 12.79
CA TYR A 73 -2.03 5.17 13.73
C TYR A 73 -2.23 3.84 14.46
N ALA A 74 -1.38 2.85 14.19
CA ALA A 74 -1.55 1.50 14.73
C ALA A 74 -0.25 0.87 15.20
N VAL A 75 -0.31 0.12 16.32
CA VAL A 75 0.77 -0.78 16.76
C VAL A 75 0.36 -2.21 16.48
N CYS A 76 1.16 -2.91 15.67
CA CYS A 76 0.88 -4.25 15.18
C CYS A 76 2.01 -5.22 15.54
N GLU A 77 1.64 -6.43 15.95
CA GLU A 77 2.59 -7.51 16.29
C GLU A 77 2.64 -8.62 15.23
N SER A 78 1.68 -8.65 14.29
CA SER A 78 1.51 -9.77 13.36
C SER A 78 2.26 -9.63 12.04
N LEU A 79 2.82 -8.45 11.74
CA LEU A 79 3.54 -8.17 10.50
C LEU A 79 4.90 -8.86 10.43
N LEU A 80 5.52 -9.12 11.60
CA LEU A 80 6.86 -9.67 11.72
C LEU A 80 6.81 -11.12 12.19
N LYS A 81 7.64 -11.95 11.56
CA LYS A 81 7.88 -13.34 11.98
C LYS A 81 9.37 -13.57 12.08
N ASP A 82 9.76 -14.21 13.18
CA ASP A 82 11.10 -14.77 13.33
C ASP A 82 11.24 -15.93 12.34
N ASP A 83 12.31 -15.89 11.55
CA ASP A 83 12.77 -16.99 10.74
C ASP A 83 14.15 -17.42 11.24
N ALA A 84 14.52 -18.69 11.11
CA ALA A 84 15.75 -19.22 11.70
C ALA A 84 17.04 -18.51 11.20
N GLN A 85 16.93 -17.69 10.16
CA GLN A 85 18.00 -16.89 9.55
C GLN A 85 17.81 -15.36 9.74
N GLY A 86 16.76 -14.89 10.40
CA GLY A 86 16.50 -13.46 10.58
C GLY A 86 15.02 -13.16 10.81
N TRP A 87 14.51 -12.15 10.12
CA TRP A 87 13.13 -11.70 10.23
C TRP A 87 12.48 -11.62 8.86
N VAL A 88 11.18 -11.91 8.82
CA VAL A 88 10.34 -11.75 7.64
C VAL A 88 9.20 -10.80 7.99
N LEU A 89 9.05 -9.76 7.18
CA LEU A 89 7.92 -8.84 7.24
C LEU A 89 7.02 -9.10 6.03
N ASN A 90 5.71 -9.28 6.28
CA ASN A 90 4.72 -9.44 5.22
C ASN A 90 3.62 -8.41 5.36
N PHE A 91 3.46 -7.56 4.34
CA PHE A 91 2.50 -6.47 4.31
C PHE A 91 1.53 -6.63 3.13
N PRO A 92 0.50 -7.48 3.28
CA PRO A 92 -0.58 -7.60 2.30
C PRO A 92 -1.62 -6.48 2.48
N ALA A 93 -2.20 -6.02 1.37
CA ALA A 93 -3.39 -5.18 1.37
C ALA A 93 -4.41 -5.76 0.37
N ASN A 94 -5.62 -6.04 0.83
CA ASN A 94 -6.70 -6.60 0.04
C ASN A 94 -7.55 -5.50 -0.59
N GLY A 95 -8.05 -5.75 -1.79
CA GLY A 95 -8.87 -4.82 -2.57
C GLY A 95 -8.11 -4.21 -3.75
N HIS A 96 -8.76 -3.22 -4.37
CA HIS A 96 -8.24 -2.49 -5.51
C HIS A 96 -7.71 -1.12 -5.06
N TYR A 97 -6.47 -0.81 -5.44
CA TYR A 97 -5.79 0.42 -5.07
C TYR A 97 -5.40 1.21 -6.32
N ASP A 98 -5.92 2.43 -6.45
CA ASP A 98 -5.53 3.35 -7.51
C ASP A 98 -4.08 3.81 -7.29
N GLU A 99 -3.71 4.02 -6.02
CA GLU A 99 -2.37 4.41 -5.60
C GLU A 99 -1.98 3.68 -4.31
N TYR A 100 -0.82 3.04 -4.36
CA TYR A 100 -0.21 2.34 -3.25
C TYR A 100 1.17 2.92 -3.01
N HIS A 101 1.45 3.32 -1.78
CA HIS A 101 2.75 3.77 -1.33
C HIS A 101 2.98 3.34 0.12
N ALA A 102 3.98 2.50 0.33
CA ALA A 102 4.38 2.02 1.64
C ALA A 102 5.89 2.17 1.84
N VAL A 103 6.30 2.78 2.94
CA VAL A 103 7.72 2.93 3.30
C VAL A 103 8.01 2.17 4.58
N PHE A 104 8.98 1.27 4.54
CA PHE A 104 9.40 0.43 5.65
C PHE A 104 10.73 0.92 6.22
N TYR A 105 10.77 1.16 7.52
CA TYR A 105 11.96 1.60 8.26
C TYR A 105 12.34 0.52 9.27
N ILE A 106 13.53 -0.06 9.09
CA ILE A 106 14.03 -1.14 9.93
C ILE A 106 15.34 -0.67 10.58
N PRO A 107 15.28 -0.15 11.82
CA PRO A 107 16.46 0.31 12.54
C PRO A 107 17.33 -0.87 12.99
N GLY A 108 18.64 -0.63 13.04
CA GLY A 108 19.65 -1.59 13.48
C GLY A 108 20.53 -2.06 12.33
N ASN A 109 21.68 -2.63 12.68
CA ASN A 109 22.64 -3.17 11.71
C ASN A 109 22.08 -4.45 11.07
N TYR A 110 21.20 -4.28 10.09
CA TYR A 110 20.57 -5.33 9.31
C TYR A 110 20.89 -5.15 7.83
N GLU A 111 20.74 -6.23 7.06
CA GLU A 111 20.74 -6.20 5.60
C GLU A 111 19.53 -6.96 5.02
N PHE A 112 19.05 -6.54 3.85
CA PHE A 112 17.99 -7.24 3.13
C PHE A 112 18.53 -8.54 2.53
N SER A 113 17.93 -9.67 2.88
CA SER A 113 18.18 -10.95 2.24
C SER A 113 17.37 -11.11 0.97
N GLN A 114 16.10 -10.66 0.99
CA GLN A 114 15.17 -10.82 -0.12
C GLN A 114 14.07 -9.75 -0.04
N ILE A 115 13.62 -9.28 -1.20
CA ILE A 115 12.47 -8.38 -1.37
C ILE A 115 11.60 -8.97 -2.49
N ASN A 116 10.32 -9.19 -2.20
CA ASN A 116 9.32 -9.63 -3.17
C ASN A 116 8.14 -8.66 -3.14
N CYS A 117 7.70 -8.19 -4.31
CA CYS A 117 6.54 -7.34 -4.46
C CYS A 117 5.60 -7.91 -5.51
N THR A 118 4.30 -7.66 -5.36
CA THR A 118 3.30 -7.89 -6.42
C THR A 118 3.75 -7.20 -7.73
N PRO A 119 3.61 -7.84 -8.91
CA PRO A 119 3.91 -7.19 -10.19
C PRO A 119 3.19 -5.84 -10.32
N GLY A 120 3.91 -4.81 -10.78
CA GLY A 120 3.41 -3.43 -10.85
C GLY A 120 3.85 -2.55 -9.68
N LEU A 121 4.30 -3.14 -8.57
CA LEU A 121 5.01 -2.41 -7.53
C LEU A 121 6.48 -2.20 -7.92
N GLU A 122 6.93 -0.97 -7.80
CA GLU A 122 8.33 -0.56 -7.90
C GLU A 122 8.86 -0.27 -6.50
N PHE A 123 10.17 -0.45 -6.30
CA PHE A 123 10.78 -0.17 -5.01
C PHE A 123 12.16 0.46 -5.13
N LEU A 124 12.52 1.25 -4.11
CA LEU A 124 13.87 1.75 -3.87
C LEU A 124 14.32 1.30 -2.48
N SER A 125 15.48 0.65 -2.42
CA SER A 125 16.11 0.29 -1.15
C SER A 125 17.31 1.18 -0.86
N SER A 126 17.46 1.57 0.41
CA SER A 126 18.59 2.33 0.88
C SER A 126 18.92 2.01 2.34
N THR A 127 20.08 2.49 2.80
CA THR A 127 20.48 2.43 4.20
C THR A 127 20.94 3.81 4.63
N TYR A 128 20.39 4.31 5.73
CA TYR A 128 20.75 5.60 6.30
C TYR A 128 20.91 5.49 7.81
N ASN A 129 22.10 5.83 8.32
CA ASN A 129 22.44 5.77 9.75
C ASN A 129 22.11 4.43 10.44
N GLY A 130 22.34 3.32 9.74
CA GLY A 130 22.04 1.99 10.27
C GLY A 130 20.54 1.66 10.31
N THR A 131 19.71 2.38 9.55
CA THR A 131 18.31 2.02 9.30
C THR A 131 18.19 1.60 7.84
N LEU A 132 17.66 0.41 7.60
CA LEU A 132 17.22 0.02 6.26
C LEU A 132 15.92 0.74 5.95
N VAL A 133 15.83 1.27 4.73
CA VAL A 133 14.62 1.90 4.21
C VAL A 133 14.24 1.21 2.91
N LEU A 134 13.01 0.72 2.83
CA LEU A 134 12.40 0.24 1.61
C LEU A 134 11.20 1.11 1.28
N ASP A 135 11.31 1.89 0.22
CA ASP A 135 10.22 2.70 -0.33
C ASP A 135 9.58 1.91 -1.47
N VAL A 136 8.27 1.65 -1.40
CA VAL A 136 7.53 0.84 -2.37
C VAL A 136 6.31 1.61 -2.85
N GLN A 137 6.13 1.70 -4.17
CA GLN A 137 5.01 2.42 -4.77
C GLN A 137 4.44 1.69 -6.00
N GLY A 138 3.19 1.98 -6.35
CA GLY A 138 2.58 1.52 -7.60
C GLY A 138 1.14 2.02 -7.76
N PHE A 139 0.57 1.77 -8.92
CA PHE A 139 -0.74 2.26 -9.33
C PHE A 139 -1.59 1.14 -9.94
N ASP A 140 -2.91 1.25 -9.82
CA ASP A 140 -3.87 0.31 -10.43
C ASP A 140 -3.57 -1.16 -10.03
N LEU A 141 -3.48 -1.40 -8.72
CA LEU A 141 -3.07 -2.68 -8.14
C LEU A 141 -4.26 -3.43 -7.54
N THR A 142 -4.25 -4.74 -7.68
CA THR A 142 -5.23 -5.62 -7.02
C THR A 142 -4.50 -6.53 -6.04
N ASP A 143 -4.96 -6.51 -4.79
CA ASP A 143 -4.42 -7.28 -3.67
C ASP A 143 -2.88 -7.15 -3.53
N PRO A 144 -2.30 -5.92 -3.53
CA PRO A 144 -0.84 -5.76 -3.47
C PRO A 144 -0.25 -6.34 -2.19
N THR A 145 0.91 -6.96 -2.32
CA THR A 145 1.66 -7.51 -1.20
C THR A 145 3.14 -7.15 -1.33
N VAL A 146 3.72 -6.68 -0.23
CA VAL A 146 5.16 -6.52 -0.05
C VAL A 146 5.63 -7.55 0.97
N SER A 147 6.68 -8.29 0.63
CA SER A 147 7.33 -9.24 1.52
C SER A 147 8.83 -8.99 1.51
N LEU A 148 9.43 -8.85 2.68
CA LEU A 148 10.87 -8.63 2.82
C LEU A 148 11.44 -9.51 3.92
N SER A 149 12.68 -9.96 3.71
CA SER A 149 13.45 -10.72 4.67
C SER A 149 14.75 -9.98 4.95
N TYR A 150 15.15 -9.93 6.21
CA TYR A 150 16.36 -9.24 6.64
C TYR A 150 17.01 -9.93 7.83
N HIS A 151 18.32 -9.76 7.97
CA HIS A 151 19.09 -10.41 9.03
C HIS A 151 20.18 -9.47 9.54
N SER A 152 20.62 -9.70 10.78
CA SER A 152 21.63 -8.86 11.41
C SER A 152 22.98 -9.07 10.75
N VAL A 153 23.72 -7.98 10.60
CA VAL A 153 25.12 -7.95 10.12
C VAL A 153 26.09 -8.14 11.28
#